data_AF-A0A1U0QIQ4-F1
#
_entry.id   AF-A0A1U0QIQ4-F1
#
_cell.length_a   1.000
_cell.length_b   1.000
_cell.length_c   1.000
_cell.angle_alpha   90.00
_cell.angle_beta   90.00
_cell.angle_gamma   90.00
#
_symmetry.space_group_name_H-M   'P 1'
#
loop_
_entity.id
_entity.type
_entity.pdbx_description
1 polymer ?
#
loop_
_entity_poly.entity_id
_entity_poly.type
_entity_poly.pdbx_seq_one_letter_code
_entity_poly.pdbx_strand_id
1 'polypeptide(L)'
;MANYADEAEAFRLEAEVLESRGACFRDCALIARSAEIGIWHTEKMADNDCPHSLHSLVDRDPLYRGFAQEELQRVIETGLDVPQQAAFFASSQPDKAWEYPSGRQVPAILILSRSRTERSFVTRPADAGDTWLPDKARYPNAYTAGVREIHTRFELGRGTHCFFDEDMYGYWIPEDARDALLGIVIGGPKSDVVELLKGLPLTSSYCLSFAP
;
A
#
# COMPACT_ATOMS: atom_id res chain seq x y z
N MET A 1 23.63 16.11 1.11
CA MET A 1 22.20 15.97 0.75
C MET A 1 22.17 15.49 -0.68
N ALA A 2 21.98 14.17 -0.86
CA ALA A 2 21.86 13.60 -2.20
C ALA A 2 20.56 14.10 -2.83
N ASN A 3 20.63 14.41 -4.13
CA ASN A 3 19.62 15.13 -4.86
C ASN A 3 18.47 14.18 -5.23
N TYR A 4 17.42 14.10 -4.40
CA TYR A 4 16.22 13.30 -4.68
C TYR A 4 15.55 13.63 -6.03
N ALA A 5 15.83 14.81 -6.59
CA ALA A 5 15.38 15.19 -7.92
C ALA A 5 16.11 14.43 -9.04
N ASP A 6 17.38 14.08 -8.86
CA ASP A 6 18.16 13.32 -9.86
C ASP A 6 17.68 11.87 -9.98
N GLU A 7 17.25 11.25 -8.87
CA GLU A 7 16.78 9.86 -8.88
C GLU A 7 15.39 9.72 -9.53
N ALA A 8 14.49 10.67 -9.27
CA ALA A 8 13.18 10.71 -9.90
C ALA A 8 13.27 11.02 -11.40
N GLU A 9 14.20 11.89 -11.79
CA GLU A 9 14.47 12.22 -13.19
C GLU A 9 15.15 11.05 -13.91
N ALA A 10 16.09 10.36 -13.26
CA ALA A 10 16.72 9.14 -13.79
C ALA A 10 15.70 8.01 -14.01
N PHE A 11 14.79 7.77 -13.06
CA PHE A 11 13.76 6.75 -13.18
C PHE A 11 12.75 7.07 -14.31
N ARG A 12 12.39 8.34 -14.45
CA ARG A 12 11.52 8.80 -15.55
C ARG A 12 12.21 8.65 -16.90
N LEU A 13 13.50 9.00 -17.00
CA LEU A 13 14.28 8.84 -18.23
C LEU A 13 14.42 7.36 -18.61
N GLU A 14 14.61 6.48 -17.62
CA GLU A 14 14.71 5.04 -17.81
C GLU A 14 13.37 4.44 -18.27
N ALA A 15 12.25 4.89 -17.70
CA ALA A 15 10.90 4.51 -18.16
C ALA A 15 10.62 4.97 -19.60
N GLU A 16 10.95 6.22 -19.96
CA GLU A 16 10.78 6.75 -21.33
C GLU A 16 11.71 6.03 -22.34
N VAL A 17 12.93 5.67 -21.93
CA VAL A 17 13.88 4.88 -22.75
C VAL A 17 13.39 3.43 -22.92
N LEU A 18 12.74 2.84 -21.92
CA LEU A 18 12.18 1.50 -22.01
C LEU A 18 10.91 1.47 -22.87
N GLU A 19 10.05 2.48 -22.78
CA GLU A 19 8.86 2.63 -23.63
C GLU A 19 9.23 2.82 -25.11
N SER A 20 10.26 3.64 -25.40
CA SER A 20 10.74 3.87 -26.77
C SER A 20 11.37 2.64 -27.44
N ARG A 21 11.67 1.57 -26.68
CA ARG A 21 12.17 0.28 -27.19
C ARG A 21 11.07 -0.72 -27.55
N GLY A 22 9.80 -0.34 -27.45
CA GLY A 22 8.67 -1.20 -27.85
C GLY A 22 8.43 -2.41 -26.93
N ALA A 23 9.09 -2.46 -25.77
CA ALA A 23 8.86 -3.48 -24.76
C ALA A 23 7.95 -2.88 -23.68
N CYS A 24 6.64 -2.98 -23.91
CA CYS A 24 5.68 -2.88 -22.82
C CYS A 24 5.90 -4.12 -21.93
N PHE A 25 6.83 -4.06 -20.99
CA PHE A 25 7.06 -5.12 -20.00
C PHE A 25 5.86 -5.14 -19.04
N ARG A 26 4.72 -5.63 -19.50
CA ARG A 26 3.60 -6.01 -18.64
C ARG A 26 3.99 -7.33 -17.97
N ASP A 27 4.72 -7.22 -16.88
CA ASP A 27 5.00 -8.32 -15.96
C ASP A 27 3.87 -8.56 -14.96
N CYS A 28 2.78 -7.80 -15.08
CA CYS A 28 1.49 -8.07 -14.46
C CYS A 28 0.40 -8.35 -15.50
N ALA A 29 -0.46 -9.34 -15.21
CA ALA A 29 -1.64 -9.67 -15.98
C ALA A 29 -2.89 -9.62 -15.10
N LEU A 30 -3.97 -9.01 -15.57
CA LEU A 30 -5.23 -9.05 -14.84
C LEU A 30 -5.81 -10.46 -14.89
N ILE A 31 -6.14 -11.04 -13.74
CA ILE A 31 -6.69 -12.39 -13.66
C ILE A 31 -8.09 -12.44 -13.08
N ALA A 32 -8.50 -11.44 -12.29
CA ALA A 32 -9.85 -11.36 -11.76
C ALA A 32 -10.26 -9.92 -11.44
N ARG A 33 -11.56 -9.70 -11.24
CA ARG A 33 -12.12 -8.47 -10.66
C ARG A 33 -13.13 -8.78 -9.57
N SER A 34 -13.14 -7.96 -8.53
CA SER A 34 -14.21 -7.87 -7.54
C SER A 34 -14.81 -6.47 -7.61
N ALA A 35 -16.03 -6.35 -8.15
CA ALA A 35 -16.60 -5.06 -8.57
C ALA A 35 -15.62 -4.28 -9.48
N GLU A 36 -15.22 -3.07 -9.08
CA GLU A 36 -14.28 -2.22 -9.83
C GLU A 36 -12.80 -2.54 -9.54
N ILE A 37 -12.53 -3.37 -8.53
CA ILE A 37 -11.15 -3.68 -8.10
C ILE A 37 -10.54 -4.75 -8.99
N GLY A 38 -9.46 -4.38 -9.69
CA GLY A 38 -8.64 -5.31 -10.45
C GLY A 38 -7.72 -6.13 -9.56
N ILE A 39 -7.72 -7.45 -9.76
CA ILE A 39 -6.76 -8.39 -9.16
C ILE A 39 -5.80 -8.84 -10.25
N TRP A 40 -4.56 -8.39 -10.12
CA TRP A 40 -3.46 -8.61 -11.05
C TRP A 40 -2.52 -9.68 -10.51
N HIS A 41 -1.88 -10.37 -11.45
CA HIS A 41 -0.98 -11.48 -11.21
C HIS A 41 0.38 -11.20 -11.81
N THR A 42 1.44 -11.67 -11.17
CA THR A 42 2.81 -11.70 -11.69
C THR A 42 3.47 -13.02 -11.30
N GLU A 43 4.40 -13.53 -12.11
CA GLU A 43 5.19 -14.72 -11.76
C GLU A 43 6.32 -14.40 -10.76
N LYS A 44 6.55 -13.12 -10.47
CA LYS A 44 7.60 -12.66 -9.56
C LYS A 44 7.29 -13.06 -8.12
N MET A 45 8.31 -13.50 -7.39
CA MET A 45 8.19 -13.96 -5.99
C MET A 45 9.24 -13.37 -5.04
N ALA A 46 10.42 -13.02 -5.55
CA ALA A 46 11.54 -12.61 -4.72
C ALA A 46 11.38 -11.17 -4.22
N ASP A 47 11.89 -10.89 -3.01
CA ASP A 47 11.85 -9.57 -2.38
C ASP A 47 12.46 -8.47 -3.25
N ASN A 48 13.53 -8.80 -3.98
CA ASN A 48 14.27 -7.90 -4.84
C ASN A 48 13.83 -7.93 -6.31
N ASP A 49 12.73 -8.62 -6.62
CA ASP A 49 12.17 -8.72 -7.98
C ASP A 49 10.73 -8.20 -7.97
N CYS A 50 10.58 -6.89 -7.75
CA CYS A 50 9.29 -6.22 -7.79
C CYS A 50 8.79 -6.09 -9.24
N PRO A 51 7.47 -6.21 -9.51
CA PRO A 51 6.94 -5.97 -10.84
C PRO A 51 7.08 -4.51 -11.28
N HIS A 52 7.57 -4.28 -12.51
CA HIS A 52 7.83 -2.95 -13.05
C HIS A 52 6.53 -2.26 -13.49
N SER A 53 5.52 -3.03 -13.87
CA SER A 53 4.26 -2.47 -14.40
C SER A 53 3.33 -1.88 -13.33
N LEU A 54 3.64 -1.99 -12.03
CA LEU A 54 2.77 -1.53 -10.93
C LEU A 54 2.36 -0.06 -11.01
N HIS A 55 3.27 0.82 -11.47
CA HIS A 55 2.98 2.25 -11.65
C HIS A 55 1.99 2.52 -12.78
N SER A 56 1.94 1.63 -13.78
CA SER A 56 1.06 1.76 -14.95
C SER A 56 -0.31 1.13 -14.75
N LEU A 57 -0.54 0.42 -13.64
CA LEU A 57 -1.83 -0.23 -13.37
C LEU A 57 -2.92 0.77 -12.97
N VAL A 58 -2.54 1.97 -12.52
CA VAL A 58 -3.47 2.97 -11.98
C VAL A 58 -3.06 4.38 -12.42
N ASP A 59 -4.02 5.19 -12.87
CA ASP A 59 -3.80 6.57 -13.33
C ASP A 59 -3.80 7.60 -12.18
N ARG A 60 -3.35 7.21 -10.98
CA ARG A 60 -3.47 8.02 -9.75
C ARG A 60 -2.19 7.94 -8.92
N ASP A 61 -1.93 8.96 -8.10
CA ASP A 61 -0.84 8.95 -7.10
C ASP A 61 -1.08 7.83 -6.07
N PRO A 62 -0.34 6.71 -6.14
CA PRO A 62 -0.64 5.53 -5.36
C PRO A 62 0.23 5.40 -4.11
N LEU A 63 -0.31 4.72 -3.12
CA LEU A 63 0.45 4.13 -2.02
C LEU A 63 0.38 2.61 -2.13
N TYR A 64 1.51 1.97 -1.90
CA TYR A 64 1.68 0.53 -1.96
C TYR A 64 1.88 -0.04 -0.57
N ARG A 65 1.22 -1.16 -0.29
CA ARG A 65 1.36 -1.88 0.97
C ARG A 65 1.43 -3.38 0.71
N GLY A 66 2.54 -3.99 1.14
CA GLY A 66 2.64 -5.45 1.21
C GLY A 66 1.73 -5.99 2.32
N PHE A 67 1.06 -7.11 2.05
CA PHE A 67 0.19 -7.77 3.03
C PHE A 67 0.33 -9.29 2.97
N ALA A 68 -0.07 -9.95 4.07
CA ALA A 68 -0.04 -11.40 4.17
C ALA A 68 -1.16 -12.02 3.33
N GLN A 69 -0.85 -13.07 2.55
CA GLN A 69 -1.81 -13.72 1.64
C GLN A 69 -3.08 -14.18 2.38
N GLU A 70 -2.97 -14.56 3.64
CA GLU A 70 -4.06 -15.02 4.49
C GLU A 70 -5.13 -13.93 4.70
N GLU A 71 -4.76 -12.65 4.57
CA GLU A 71 -5.68 -11.51 4.68
C GLU A 71 -6.37 -11.18 3.35
N LEU A 72 -6.10 -11.92 2.27
CA LEU A 72 -6.65 -11.62 0.93
C LEU A 72 -8.18 -11.59 0.91
N GLN A 73 -8.84 -12.48 1.65
CA GLN A 73 -10.29 -12.44 1.78
C GLN A 73 -10.74 -11.09 2.36
N ARG A 74 -10.18 -10.71 3.52
CA ARG A 74 -10.52 -9.45 4.17
C ARG A 74 -10.27 -8.26 3.25
N VAL A 75 -9.10 -8.20 2.62
CA VAL A 75 -8.73 -7.17 1.65
C VAL A 75 -9.77 -7.03 0.54
N ILE A 76 -10.24 -8.14 -0.03
CA ILE A 76 -11.25 -8.13 -1.09
C ILE A 76 -12.59 -7.64 -0.57
N GLU A 77 -12.92 -7.83 0.71
CA GLU A 77 -14.20 -7.45 1.31
C GLU A 77 -14.20 -6.03 1.92
N THR A 78 -13.07 -5.56 2.45
CA THR A 78 -12.97 -4.29 3.21
C THR A 78 -12.02 -3.27 2.60
N GLY A 79 -11.18 -3.66 1.64
CA GLY A 79 -10.16 -2.81 1.04
C GLY A 79 -8.81 -2.79 1.77
N LEU A 80 -8.70 -3.40 2.97
CA LEU A 80 -7.49 -3.40 3.79
C LEU A 80 -7.26 -4.74 4.48
N ASP A 81 -6.00 -5.03 4.80
CA ASP A 81 -5.57 -6.16 5.63
C ASP A 81 -5.72 -5.89 7.14
N VAL A 82 -5.91 -4.62 7.51
CA VAL A 82 -6.13 -4.16 8.89
C VAL A 82 -7.59 -3.73 9.12
N PRO A 83 -8.05 -3.60 10.39
CA PRO A 83 -9.39 -3.07 10.67
C PRO A 83 -9.63 -1.70 10.03
N GLN A 84 -10.90 -1.42 9.68
CA GLN A 84 -11.30 -0.11 9.16
C GLN A 84 -10.80 1.03 10.07
N GLN A 85 -10.36 2.13 9.47
CA GLN A 85 -9.85 3.33 10.18
C GLN A 85 -8.62 3.08 11.08
N ALA A 86 -8.06 1.87 11.13
CA ALA A 86 -6.77 1.63 11.76
C ALA A 86 -5.65 2.32 10.96
N ALA A 87 -4.60 2.72 11.67
CA ALA A 87 -3.38 3.17 11.01
C ALA A 87 -2.59 1.97 10.45
N PHE A 88 -1.90 2.20 9.34
CA PHE A 88 -1.08 1.22 8.66
C PHE A 88 0.17 1.87 8.04
N PHE A 89 1.11 1.03 7.60
CA PHE A 89 2.28 1.48 6.86
C PHE A 89 2.10 1.25 5.36
N ALA A 90 2.39 2.27 4.55
CA ALA A 90 2.38 2.20 3.10
C ALA A 90 3.47 3.11 2.52
N SER A 91 3.99 2.76 1.34
CA SER A 91 5.08 3.47 0.66
C SER A 91 4.62 3.98 -0.71
N SER A 92 5.15 5.11 -1.17
CA SER A 92 5.02 5.50 -2.59
C SER A 92 5.92 4.68 -3.52
N GLN A 93 6.82 3.88 -2.94
CA GLN A 93 7.75 3.01 -3.64
C GLN A 93 7.25 1.55 -3.57
N PRO A 94 6.86 0.94 -4.70
CA PRO A 94 6.25 -0.39 -4.70
C PRO A 94 7.23 -1.51 -4.38
N ASP A 95 8.50 -1.37 -4.76
CA ASP A 95 9.59 -2.28 -4.41
C ASP A 95 9.71 -2.44 -2.90
N LYS A 96 9.66 -1.31 -2.17
CA LYS A 96 9.71 -1.37 -0.71
C LYS A 96 8.49 -2.06 -0.12
N ALA A 97 7.31 -1.85 -0.69
CA ALA A 97 6.10 -2.54 -0.25
C ALA A 97 6.13 -4.03 -0.58
N TRP A 98 6.75 -4.40 -1.70
CA TRP A 98 6.87 -5.77 -2.19
C TRP A 98 7.63 -6.66 -1.21
N GLU A 99 8.63 -6.12 -0.49
CA GLU A 99 9.41 -6.83 0.54
C GLU A 99 8.58 -7.30 1.76
N TYR A 100 7.34 -6.82 1.92
CA TYR A 100 6.54 -7.07 3.12
C TYR A 100 5.30 -7.94 2.87
N PRO A 101 4.87 -8.73 3.88
CA PRO A 101 5.58 -8.97 5.14
C PRO A 101 6.85 -9.81 4.93
N SER A 102 7.84 -9.63 5.81
CA SER A 102 9.07 -10.41 5.74
C SER A 102 8.77 -11.90 5.97
N GLY A 103 9.42 -12.79 5.20
CA GLY A 103 9.22 -14.23 5.29
C GLY A 103 7.93 -14.76 4.66
N ARG A 104 7.19 -13.93 3.91
CA ARG A 104 5.99 -14.35 3.16
C ARG A 104 6.33 -15.43 2.13
N GLN A 105 5.39 -16.33 1.89
CA GLN A 105 5.50 -17.35 0.84
C GLN A 105 5.01 -16.82 -0.50
N VAL A 106 3.98 -15.97 -0.48
CA VAL A 106 3.41 -15.33 -1.66
C VAL A 106 3.42 -13.82 -1.44
N PRO A 107 4.10 -13.04 -2.29
CA PRO A 107 4.03 -11.60 -2.21
C PRO A 107 2.68 -11.10 -2.70
N ALA A 108 2.10 -10.17 -1.96
CA ALA A 108 0.86 -9.50 -2.34
C ALA A 108 0.90 -8.02 -1.96
N ILE A 109 0.42 -7.16 -2.85
CA ILE A 109 0.38 -5.70 -2.70
C ILE A 109 -1.05 -5.18 -2.81
N LEU A 110 -1.40 -4.27 -1.89
CA LEU A 110 -2.49 -3.32 -2.05
C LEU A 110 -1.98 -2.09 -2.78
N ILE A 111 -2.74 -1.63 -3.77
CA ILE A 111 -2.55 -0.32 -4.40
C ILE A 111 -3.67 0.59 -3.90
N LEU A 112 -3.33 1.62 -3.14
CA LEU A 112 -4.26 2.54 -2.48
C LEU A 112 -4.16 3.94 -3.09
N SER A 113 -5.28 4.67 -3.16
CA SER A 113 -5.31 6.06 -3.61
C SER A 113 -4.77 6.98 -2.54
N ARG A 114 -3.63 7.65 -2.77
CA ARG A 114 -3.05 8.57 -1.78
C ARG A 114 -3.99 9.70 -1.38
N SER A 115 -4.77 10.21 -2.32
CA SER A 115 -5.78 11.26 -2.08
C SER A 115 -6.91 10.88 -1.12
N ARG A 116 -7.08 9.57 -0.83
CA ARG A 116 -8.05 9.05 0.14
C ARG A 116 -7.39 8.62 1.46
N THR A 117 -6.11 8.90 1.62
CA THR A 117 -5.34 8.61 2.84
C THR A 117 -4.91 9.88 3.54
N GLU A 118 -4.65 9.75 4.83
CA GLU A 118 -4.07 10.81 5.64
C GLU A 118 -2.91 10.28 6.46
N ARG A 119 -2.06 11.19 6.97
CA ARG A 119 -0.97 10.81 7.87
C ARG A 119 -1.52 10.23 9.18
N SER A 120 -0.89 9.16 9.65
CA SER A 120 -1.24 8.51 10.93
C SER A 120 -0.91 9.36 12.15
N PHE A 121 -0.19 10.47 11.98
CA PHE A 121 0.25 11.34 13.06
C PHE A 121 0.09 12.82 12.73
N VAL A 122 0.14 13.63 13.78
CA VAL A 122 0.35 15.08 13.73
C VAL A 122 1.35 15.49 14.80
N THR A 123 2.09 16.55 14.52
CA THR A 123 2.95 17.25 15.49
C THR A 123 2.48 18.70 15.62
N ARG A 124 2.84 19.34 16.73
CA ARG A 124 2.62 20.78 16.87
C ARG A 124 3.37 21.52 15.74
N PRO A 125 2.66 22.33 14.91
CA PRO A 125 3.33 23.16 13.90
C PRO A 125 4.30 24.15 14.55
N ALA A 126 5.37 24.51 13.84
CA ALA A 126 6.41 25.39 14.37
C ALA A 126 5.91 26.80 14.71
N ASP A 127 4.87 27.26 14.00
CA ASP A 127 4.21 28.55 14.14
C ASP A 127 2.95 28.51 15.02
N ALA A 128 2.59 27.34 15.55
CA ALA A 128 1.41 27.19 16.38
C ALA A 128 1.62 27.84 17.77
N GLY A 129 0.70 28.72 18.16
CA GLY A 129 0.66 29.30 19.50
C GLY A 129 0.41 28.26 20.60
N ASP A 130 0.53 28.68 21.86
CA ASP A 130 0.47 27.77 23.02
C ASP A 130 -0.91 27.13 23.26
N THR A 131 -1.93 27.58 22.55
CA THR A 131 -3.29 27.05 22.61
C THR A 131 -3.54 25.91 21.61
N TRP A 132 -2.54 25.50 20.82
CA TRP A 132 -2.70 24.40 19.88
C TRP A 132 -2.93 23.08 20.63
N LEU A 133 -3.94 22.34 20.20
CA LEU A 133 -4.27 21.01 20.70
C LEU A 133 -4.53 20.07 19.51
N PRO A 134 -4.05 18.82 19.55
CA PRO A 134 -4.39 17.83 18.54
C PRO A 134 -5.86 17.43 18.66
N ASP A 135 -6.47 17.02 17.55
CA ASP A 135 -7.77 16.35 17.59
C ASP A 135 -7.60 14.93 18.17
N LYS A 136 -8.02 14.74 19.42
CA LYS A 136 -7.91 13.44 20.12
C LYS A 136 -8.90 12.38 19.65
N ALA A 137 -9.97 12.76 18.96
CA ALA A 137 -10.83 11.77 18.30
C ALA A 137 -10.11 11.18 17.08
N ARG A 138 -9.29 12.00 16.40
CA ARG A 138 -8.49 11.57 15.24
C ARG A 138 -7.12 11.01 15.62
N TYR A 139 -6.49 11.46 16.69
CA TYR A 139 -5.16 11.04 17.14
C TYR A 139 -5.21 10.71 18.64
N PRO A 140 -5.79 9.55 19.01
CA PRO A 140 -6.05 9.21 20.41
C PRO A 140 -4.78 8.99 21.23
N ASN A 141 -3.69 8.56 20.60
CA ASN A 141 -2.45 8.20 21.27
C ASN A 141 -1.39 9.32 21.14
N ALA A 142 -0.38 9.27 22.00
CA ALA A 142 0.76 10.18 21.92
C ALA A 142 2.04 9.54 22.45
N TYR A 143 3.18 9.95 21.92
CA TYR A 143 4.50 9.58 22.43
C TYR A 143 5.53 10.68 22.10
N THR A 144 6.70 10.61 22.74
CA THR A 144 7.80 11.56 22.51
C THR A 144 8.88 10.93 21.63
N ALA A 145 9.30 11.66 20.60
CA ALA A 145 10.45 11.31 19.75
C ALA A 145 11.48 12.45 19.79
N GLY A 146 12.49 12.30 20.64
CA GLY A 146 13.46 13.37 20.92
C GLY A 146 12.79 14.54 21.64
N VAL A 147 12.75 15.70 20.99
CA VAL A 147 12.11 16.92 21.52
C VAL A 147 10.67 17.12 21.03
N ARG A 148 10.17 16.23 20.17
CA ARG A 148 8.85 16.36 19.55
C ARG A 148 7.85 15.46 20.26
N GLU A 149 6.69 16.02 20.58
CA GLU A 149 5.50 15.24 20.90
C GLU A 149 4.78 14.86 19.60
N ILE A 150 4.53 13.57 19.43
CA ILE A 150 3.85 12.99 18.27
C ILE A 150 2.48 12.52 18.75
N HIS A 151 1.40 12.99 18.12
CA HIS A 151 0.06 12.45 18.35
C HIS A 151 -0.29 11.53 17.20
N THR A 152 -0.64 10.29 17.52
CA THR A 152 -0.72 9.20 16.53
C THR A 152 -2.00 8.39 16.66
N ARG A 153 -2.39 7.74 15.57
CA ARG A 153 -3.47 6.76 15.49
C ARG A 153 -3.06 5.34 15.86
N PHE A 154 -1.78 5.02 15.74
CA PHE A 154 -1.29 3.72 16.13
C PHE A 154 -1.35 3.54 17.65
N GLU A 155 -1.59 2.33 18.10
CA GLU A 155 -1.60 1.97 19.52
C GLU A 155 -0.22 2.05 20.17
N LEU A 156 -0.22 2.31 21.48
CA LEU A 156 1.00 2.26 22.29
C LEU A 156 1.50 0.81 22.36
N GLY A 157 2.81 0.61 22.22
CA GLY A 157 3.41 -0.73 22.33
C GLY A 157 3.34 -1.58 21.05
N ARG A 158 3.02 -1.00 19.89
CA ARG A 158 3.02 -1.62 18.55
C ARG A 158 4.36 -2.24 18.07
N GLY A 159 5.34 -2.42 18.95
CA GLY A 159 6.72 -2.79 18.63
C GLY A 159 7.58 -1.59 18.19
N THR A 160 8.82 -1.86 17.75
CA THR A 160 9.74 -0.84 17.23
C THR A 160 9.41 -0.48 15.79
N HIS A 161 8.86 0.71 15.59
CA HIS A 161 9.04 1.54 14.40
C HIS A 161 9.10 2.99 14.86
N CYS A 162 10.28 3.58 14.73
CA CYS A 162 10.59 4.89 15.25
C CYS A 162 9.76 5.99 14.55
N PHE A 163 9.81 7.21 15.05
CA PHE A 163 9.10 8.32 14.40
C PHE A 163 9.48 8.47 12.92
N PHE A 164 10.73 8.17 12.54
CA PHE A 164 11.15 8.21 11.14
C PHE A 164 10.35 7.25 10.24
N ASP A 165 10.08 6.02 10.69
CA ASP A 165 9.27 5.07 9.92
C ASP A 165 7.82 5.55 9.82
N GLU A 166 7.29 6.10 10.91
CA GLU A 166 5.94 6.67 10.92
C GLU A 166 5.83 7.94 10.07
N ASP A 167 6.89 8.75 9.98
CA ASP A 167 6.99 9.96 9.16
C ASP A 167 7.16 9.64 7.66
N MET A 168 7.79 8.50 7.33
CA MET A 168 7.84 8.06 5.94
C MET A 168 6.55 7.35 5.53
N TYR A 169 6.10 6.39 6.32
CA TYR A 169 5.16 5.36 5.85
C TYR A 169 3.81 5.35 6.59
N GLY A 170 3.62 6.14 7.64
CA GLY A 170 2.42 6.08 8.47
C GLY A 170 1.20 6.76 7.85
N TYR A 171 0.17 5.96 7.52
CA TYR A 171 -1.09 6.44 6.95
C TYR A 171 -2.32 5.82 7.63
N TRP A 172 -3.49 6.38 7.35
CA TRP A 172 -4.80 5.79 7.63
C TRP A 172 -5.82 6.26 6.59
N ILE A 173 -6.98 5.59 6.52
CA ILE A 173 -8.09 5.99 5.65
C ILE A 173 -9.26 6.45 6.54
N PRO A 174 -9.67 7.73 6.46
CA PRO A 174 -10.78 8.26 7.25
C PRO A 174 -12.16 7.71 6.85
N GLU A 175 -12.34 7.50 5.55
CA GLU A 175 -13.61 7.08 4.93
C GLU A 175 -13.65 5.56 4.74
N ASP A 176 -14.38 5.10 3.72
CA ASP A 176 -14.39 3.69 3.34
C ASP A 176 -13.06 3.27 2.70
N ALA A 177 -12.37 2.31 3.32
CA ALA A 177 -11.15 1.70 2.81
C ALA A 177 -11.34 1.04 1.44
N ARG A 178 -12.53 0.52 1.13
CA ARG A 178 -12.82 -0.07 -0.17
C ARG A 178 -12.75 0.96 -1.30
N ASP A 179 -13.19 2.19 -1.05
CA ASP A 179 -13.14 3.28 -2.01
C ASP A 179 -11.72 3.80 -2.25
N ALA A 180 -10.81 3.55 -1.30
CA ALA A 180 -9.39 3.85 -1.43
C ALA A 180 -8.61 2.77 -2.19
N LEU A 181 -9.11 1.54 -2.24
CA LEU A 181 -8.45 0.45 -2.96
C LEU A 181 -8.56 0.66 -4.47
N LEU A 182 -7.42 0.70 -5.15
CA LEU A 182 -7.33 0.83 -6.60
C LEU A 182 -7.07 -0.52 -7.28
N GLY A 183 -6.40 -1.44 -6.59
CA GLY A 183 -6.07 -2.75 -7.13
C GLY A 183 -5.30 -3.62 -6.15
N ILE A 184 -5.23 -4.91 -6.48
CA ILE A 184 -4.47 -5.92 -5.74
C ILE A 184 -3.51 -6.58 -6.72
N VAL A 185 -2.26 -6.80 -6.32
CA VAL A 185 -1.31 -7.60 -7.10
C VAL A 185 -0.84 -8.79 -6.27
N ILE A 186 -0.81 -9.97 -6.87
CA ILE A 186 -0.40 -11.22 -6.23
C ILE A 186 0.69 -11.88 -7.07
N GLY A 187 1.80 -12.24 -6.45
CA GLY A 187 2.90 -12.95 -7.10
C GLY A 187 2.79 -14.47 -7.04
N GLY A 188 3.69 -15.15 -7.75
CA GLY A 188 3.80 -16.61 -7.78
C GLY A 188 3.16 -17.28 -9.00
N PRO A 189 3.19 -18.63 -9.05
CA PRO A 189 2.68 -19.37 -10.20
C PRO A 189 1.21 -19.07 -10.49
N LYS A 190 0.87 -18.75 -11.75
CA LYS A 190 -0.50 -18.39 -12.13
C LYS A 190 -1.55 -19.43 -11.67
N SER A 191 -1.24 -20.72 -11.76
CA SER A 191 -2.14 -21.80 -11.32
C SER A 191 -2.52 -21.66 -9.85
N ASP A 192 -1.53 -21.38 -9.01
CA ASP A 192 -1.64 -21.37 -7.56
C ASP A 192 -2.41 -20.13 -7.12
N VAL A 193 -2.15 -18.99 -7.77
CA VAL A 193 -2.91 -17.74 -7.54
C VAL A 193 -4.37 -17.90 -7.96
N VAL A 194 -4.65 -18.55 -9.10
CA VAL A 194 -6.03 -18.81 -9.53
C VAL A 194 -6.75 -19.78 -8.58
N GLU A 195 -6.07 -20.83 -8.11
CA GLU A 195 -6.62 -21.76 -7.13
C GLU A 195 -6.92 -21.08 -5.80
N LEU A 196 -5.98 -20.27 -5.29
CA LEU A 196 -6.17 -19.42 -4.13
C LEU A 196 -7.44 -18.59 -4.25
N LEU A 197 -7.59 -17.83 -5.35
CA LEU A 197 -8.74 -16.96 -5.56
C LEU A 197 -10.07 -17.72 -5.64
N LYS A 198 -10.08 -18.90 -6.28
CA LYS A 198 -11.27 -19.76 -6.35
C LYS A 198 -11.65 -20.35 -4.99
N GLY A 199 -10.68 -20.56 -4.12
CA GLY A 199 -10.87 -21.10 -2.78
C GLY A 199 -11.35 -20.08 -1.74
N LEU A 200 -11.39 -18.79 -2.06
CA LEU A 200 -11.79 -17.75 -1.10
C LEU A 200 -13.29 -17.84 -0.76
N PRO A 201 -13.67 -17.93 0.54
CA PRO A 201 -15.07 -17.98 0.95
C PRO A 201 -15.67 -16.57 0.99
N LEU A 202 -15.76 -15.94 -0.17
CA LEU A 202 -16.26 -14.56 -0.31
C LEU A 202 -17.78 -14.52 -0.14
N THR A 203 -18.25 -13.46 0.53
CA THR A 203 -19.68 -13.17 0.56
C THR A 203 -20.20 -12.78 -0.84
N SER A 204 -21.49 -12.99 -1.09
CA SER A 204 -22.08 -12.84 -2.43
C SER A 204 -21.92 -11.45 -3.05
N SER A 205 -21.72 -10.42 -2.23
CA SER A 205 -21.52 -9.03 -2.67
C SER A 205 -20.13 -8.77 -3.24
N TYR A 206 -19.18 -9.70 -3.06
CA TYR A 206 -17.77 -9.52 -3.43
C TYR A 206 -17.26 -10.62 -4.37
N CYS A 207 -18.16 -11.22 -5.15
CA CYS A 207 -17.84 -12.29 -6.08
C CYS A 207 -16.73 -11.92 -7.07
N LEU A 208 -15.91 -12.92 -7.43
CA LEU A 208 -14.84 -12.75 -8.41
C LEU A 208 -15.33 -13.07 -9.81
N SER A 209 -15.00 -12.18 -10.75
CA SER A 209 -15.11 -12.43 -12.19
C SER A 209 -13.70 -12.62 -12.76
N PHE A 210 -13.39 -13.82 -13.25
CA PHE A 210 -12.08 -14.12 -13.81
C PHE A 210 -11.95 -13.53 -15.21
N ALA A 211 -10.78 -12.95 -15.49
CA ALA A 211 -10.44 -12.50 -16.83
C ALA A 211 -10.25 -13.71 -17.76
N PRO A 212 -10.59 -13.58 -19.06
CA PRO A 212 -10.38 -14.63 -20.06
C PRO A 212 -8.90 -15.00 -20.25
#